data_AF-A0A7X7C3E2-F1
#
_entry.id   AF-A0A7X7C3E2-F1
#
_cell.length_a   1.000
_cell.length_b   1.000
_cell.length_c   1.000
_cell.angle_alpha   90.00
_cell.angle_beta   90.00
_cell.angle_gamma   90.00
#
_symmetry.space_group_name_H-M   'P 1'
#
loop_
_entity.id
_entity.type
_entity.pdbx_description
1 polymer ?
#
loop_
_entity_poly.entity_id
_entity_poly.type
_entity_poly.pdbx_seq_one_letter_code
_entity_poly.pdbx_strand_id
1 'polypeptide(L)'
;MELHDKKKRDSLYYKRLYEGIKKFQTNEFIPRQQFFKDLGQNQNPHTLFIGCSDSRVVPSLITQTFPGELFVVRNIANVIPFYKKHSDTYLATT
;
A
#
# COMPACT_ATOMS: atom_id res chain seq x y z
N MET A 1 -5.59 -14.48 -31.71
CA MET A 1 -6.62 -13.51 -31.33
C MET A 1 -6.51 -13.06 -29.86
N GLU A 2 -6.07 -13.92 -28.93
CA GLU A 2 -5.98 -13.60 -27.49
C GLU A 2 -4.83 -12.65 -27.09
N LEU A 3 -3.69 -12.70 -27.77
CA LEU A 3 -2.51 -11.89 -27.43
C LEU A 3 -2.72 -10.39 -27.67
N HIS A 4 -3.46 -10.04 -28.73
CA HIS A 4 -3.75 -8.64 -29.07
C HIS A 4 -4.72 -8.01 -28.06
N ASP A 5 -5.68 -8.80 -27.56
CA ASP A 5 -6.69 -8.35 -26.61
C ASP A 5 -6.13 -8.24 -25.18
N LYS A 6 -5.14 -9.07 -24.83
CA LYS A 6 -4.36 -8.91 -23.59
C LYS A 6 -3.54 -7.62 -23.58
N LYS A 7 -2.77 -7.33 -24.64
CA LYS A 7 -1.99 -6.08 -24.76
C LYS A 7 -2.86 -4.83 -24.64
N LYS A 8 -4.07 -4.86 -25.23
CA LYS A 8 -5.03 -3.75 -25.15
C LYS A 8 -5.55 -3.53 -23.73
N ARG A 9 -5.81 -4.60 -22.97
CA ARG A 9 -6.21 -4.54 -21.55
C ARG A 9 -5.09 -4.04 -20.64
N ASP A 10 -3.86 -4.53 -20.83
CA ASP A 10 -2.70 -4.09 -20.04
C ASP A 10 -2.45 -2.58 -20.21
N SER A 11 -2.55 -2.09 -21.45
CA SER A 11 -2.48 -0.66 -21.76
C SER A 11 -3.59 0.15 -21.07
N LEU A 12 -4.80 -0.38 -20.97
CA LEU A 12 -5.90 0.27 -20.25
C LEU A 12 -5.65 0.36 -18.74
N TYR A 13 -5.17 -0.71 -18.11
CA TYR A 13 -4.86 -0.69 -16.66
C TYR A 13 -3.73 0.28 -16.34
N TYR A 14 -2.66 0.29 -17.15
CA TYR A 14 -1.58 1.26 -16.99
C TYR A 14 -2.09 2.70 -17.08
N LYS A 15 -2.94 2.99 -18.08
CA LYS A 15 -3.58 4.30 -18.21
C LYS A 15 -4.38 4.68 -16.97
N ARG A 16 -5.15 3.74 -16.40
CA ARG A 16 -5.92 3.99 -15.17
C ARG A 16 -5.02 4.31 -13.96
N LEU A 17 -3.91 3.58 -13.80
CA LEU A 17 -2.94 3.85 -12.72
C LEU A 17 -2.34 5.24 -12.86
N TYR A 18 -1.90 5.60 -14.06
CA TYR A 18 -1.32 6.90 -14.35
C TYR A 18 -2.30 8.06 -14.09
N GLU A 19 -3.53 7.95 -14.57
CA GLU A 19 -4.57 8.95 -14.29
C GLU A 19 -4.94 9.01 -12.80
N GLY A 20 -4.87 7.88 -12.08
CA GLY A 20 -5.05 7.85 -10.62
C GLY A 20 -3.98 8.65 -9.89
N ILE A 21 -2.71 8.51 -10.27
CA ILE A 21 -1.60 9.28 -9.69
C ILE A 21 -1.77 10.78 -9.95
N LYS A 22 -2.16 11.17 -11.17
CA LYS A 22 -2.46 12.57 -11.49
C LYS A 22 -3.57 13.13 -10.61
N LYS A 23 -4.68 12.40 -10.48
CA LYS A 23 -5.81 12.82 -9.63
C LYS A 23 -5.41 12.94 -8.16
N PHE A 24 -4.59 12.02 -7.64
CA PHE A 24 -4.06 12.15 -6.29
C PHE A 24 -3.26 13.45 -6.13
N GLN A 25 -2.38 13.75 -7.09
CA GLN A 25 -1.59 14.97 -7.05
C GLN A 25 -2.47 16.23 -7.01
N THR A 26 -3.48 16.31 -7.89
CA THR A 26 -4.32 17.51 -8.02
C THR A 26 -5.37 17.63 -6.93
N ASN A 27 -5.97 16.52 -6.49
CA ASN A 27 -7.17 16.53 -5.66
C ASN A 27 -6.88 16.25 -4.18
N GLU A 28 -5.77 15.56 -3.87
CA GLU A 28 -5.43 15.19 -2.49
C GLU A 28 -4.15 15.88 -2.02
N PHE A 29 -3.07 15.75 -2.79
CA PHE A 29 -1.76 16.24 -2.39
C PHE A 29 -1.68 17.78 -2.38
N ILE A 30 -2.03 18.44 -3.49
CA ILE A 30 -1.97 19.91 -3.59
C ILE A 30 -2.85 20.60 -2.54
N PRO A 31 -4.12 20.20 -2.33
CA PRO A 31 -4.97 20.84 -1.31
C PRO A 31 -4.48 20.61 0.13
N ARG A 32 -3.70 19.55 0.39
CA ARG A 32 -3.20 19.17 1.71
C ARG A 32 -1.67 19.22 1.79
N GLN A 33 -1.03 20.15 1.07
CA GLN A 33 0.44 20.24 1.00
C GLN A 33 1.11 20.32 2.38
N GLN A 34 0.57 21.10 3.31
CA GLN A 34 1.15 21.23 4.64
C GLN A 34 1.10 19.89 5.40
N PHE A 35 -0.04 19.20 5.36
CA PHE A 35 -0.19 17.87 5.97
C PHE A 35 0.83 16.86 5.40
N PHE A 36 0.99 16.79 4.08
CA PHE A 36 1.98 15.90 3.47
C PHE A 36 3.43 16.35 3.71
N LYS A 37 3.68 17.66 3.83
CA LYS A 37 4.99 18.19 4.21
C LYS A 37 5.36 17.75 5.63
N ASP A 38 4.43 17.84 6.57
CA ASP A 38 4.63 17.42 7.96
C ASP A 38 4.87 15.90 8.06
N LEU A 39 4.07 15.10 7.34
CA LEU A 39 4.30 13.65 7.21
C LEU A 39 5.68 13.30 6.61
N GLY A 40 6.20 14.13 5.70
CA GLY A 40 7.52 13.93 5.13
C GLY A 40 8.67 14.24 6.09
N GLN A 41 8.43 14.97 7.16
CA GLN A 41 9.43 15.24 8.20
C GLN A 41 9.45 14.17 9.27
N ASN A 42 8.28 13.72 9.74
CA ASN A 42 8.15 12.76 10.82
C ASN A 42 6.93 11.85 10.61
N GLN A 43 7.05 10.59 11.07
CA GLN A 43 5.94 9.65 11.19
C GLN A 43 5.79 9.21 12.65
N ASN A 44 4.55 9.14 13.14
CA ASN A 44 4.23 8.63 14.48
C ASN A 44 2.95 7.76 14.43
N PRO A 45 3.00 6.61 13.76
CA PRO A 45 1.84 5.73 13.66
C PRO A 45 1.47 5.17 15.03
N HIS A 46 0.19 5.20 15.37
CA HIS A 46 -0.30 4.69 16.66
C HIS A 46 -0.51 3.17 16.64
N THR A 47 -0.63 2.56 15.44
CA THR A 47 -0.94 1.13 15.28
C THR A 47 -0.07 0.46 14.20
N LEU A 48 0.47 -0.71 14.54
CA LEU A 48 0.98 -1.69 13.58
C LEU A 48 -0.20 -2.53 13.05
N PHE A 49 -0.42 -2.52 11.74
CA PHE A 49 -1.43 -3.34 11.07
C PHE A 49 -0.77 -4.42 10.24
N ILE A 50 -0.99 -5.70 10.60
CA ILE A 50 -0.53 -6.86 9.82
C ILE A 50 -1.71 -7.44 9.06
N GLY A 51 -1.68 -7.34 7.73
CA GLY A 51 -2.81 -7.71 6.85
C GLY A 51 -2.43 -8.67 5.73
N CYS A 52 -3.44 -9.24 5.06
CA CYS A 52 -3.21 -10.10 3.90
C CYS A 52 -2.96 -9.25 2.64
N SER A 53 -2.13 -9.74 1.71
CA SER A 53 -1.93 -9.12 0.38
C SER A 53 -3.16 -9.18 -0.54
N ASP A 54 -4.28 -9.79 -0.10
CA ASP A 54 -5.55 -9.81 -0.82
C ASP A 54 -5.99 -8.39 -1.23
N SER A 55 -6.26 -8.19 -2.52
CA SER A 55 -6.55 -6.86 -3.08
C SER A 55 -7.85 -6.25 -2.57
N ARG A 56 -8.73 -7.03 -1.93
CA ARG A 56 -9.98 -6.57 -1.31
C ARG A 56 -9.76 -5.98 0.08
N VAL A 57 -8.62 -6.27 0.70
CA VAL A 57 -8.25 -5.74 2.02
C VAL A 57 -7.43 -4.47 1.83
N VAL A 58 -8.05 -3.33 2.07
CA VAL A 58 -7.40 -2.01 2.01
C VAL A 58 -7.39 -1.43 3.43
N PRO A 59 -6.28 -1.53 4.19
CA PRO A 59 -6.25 -1.20 5.62
C PRO A 59 -6.85 0.15 5.96
N SER A 60 -6.38 1.23 5.30
CA SER A 60 -6.87 2.59 5.58
C SER A 60 -8.36 2.78 5.30
N LEU A 61 -8.92 2.07 4.33
CA LEU A 61 -10.35 2.13 4.01
C LEU A 61 -11.18 1.46 5.10
N ILE A 62 -10.78 0.27 5.55
CA ILE A 62 -11.56 -0.49 6.53
C ILE A 62 -11.44 0.08 7.95
N THR A 63 -10.33 0.74 8.28
CA THR A 63 -10.11 1.35 9.60
C THR A 63 -10.43 2.85 9.65
N GLN A 64 -10.77 3.47 8.52
CA GLN A 64 -10.99 4.92 8.40
C GLN A 64 -9.82 5.77 8.89
N THR A 65 -8.60 5.33 8.59
CA THR A 65 -7.36 6.01 9.03
C THR A 65 -6.71 6.80 7.91
N PHE A 66 -6.00 7.87 8.28
CA PHE A 66 -5.24 8.74 7.41
C PHE A 66 -3.78 8.29 7.23
N PRO A 67 -3.07 8.80 6.21
CA PRO A 67 -1.63 8.60 6.08
C PRO A 67 -0.89 9.03 7.35
N GLY A 68 0.01 8.18 7.84
CA GLY A 68 0.79 8.41 9.06
C GLY A 68 0.21 7.80 10.34
N GLU A 69 -1.05 7.35 10.35
CA GLU A 69 -1.67 6.72 11.54
C GLU A 69 -1.34 5.23 11.67
N LEU A 70 -1.17 4.54 10.54
CA LEU A 70 -0.85 3.11 10.48
C LEU A 70 0.56 2.85 9.98
N PHE A 71 1.26 1.95 10.65
CA PHE A 71 2.42 1.25 10.10
C PHE A 71 1.95 -0.11 9.57
N VAL A 72 2.03 -0.34 8.26
CA VAL A 72 1.34 -1.46 7.60
C VAL A 72 2.34 -2.49 7.07
N VAL A 73 2.13 -3.76 7.39
CA VAL A 73 2.86 -4.90 6.83
C VAL A 73 1.86 -5.85 6.17
N ARG A 74 2.11 -6.30 4.94
CA ARG A 74 1.15 -7.13 4.19
C ARG A 74 1.80 -8.25 3.42
N ASN A 75 1.55 -9.48 3.85
CA ASN A 75 2.04 -10.69 3.18
C ASN A 75 0.90 -11.68 2.86
N ILE A 76 1.27 -12.78 2.19
CA ILE A 76 0.33 -13.87 1.89
C ILE A 76 -0.18 -14.47 3.21
N ALA A 77 -1.50 -14.48 3.37
CA ALA A 77 -2.19 -15.01 4.53
C ALA A 77 -1.80 -14.37 5.88
N ASN A 78 -1.30 -13.12 5.87
CA ASN A 78 -1.02 -12.33 7.09
C ASN A 78 -0.21 -13.11 8.15
N VAL A 79 0.78 -13.89 7.70
CA VAL A 79 1.56 -14.80 8.54
C VAL A 79 2.59 -14.01 9.36
N ILE A 80 2.64 -14.34 10.64
CA ILE A 80 3.61 -13.81 11.60
C ILE A 80 4.50 -14.99 12.02
N PRO A 81 5.73 -15.11 11.48
CA PRO A 81 6.62 -16.21 11.86
C PRO A 81 7.18 -15.99 13.27
N PHE A 82 7.45 -17.08 13.99
CA PHE A 82 8.17 -17.01 15.26
C PHE A 82 9.60 -16.50 15.04
N TYR A 83 10.09 -15.72 16.00
CA TYR A 83 11.48 -15.32 16.03
C TYR A 83 12.38 -16.56 16.21
N LYS A 84 13.36 -16.74 15.32
CA LYS A 84 14.37 -17.80 15.41
C LYS A 84 15.76 -17.16 15.41
N LYS A 85 16.45 -17.27 16.55
CA LYS A 85 17.80 -16.69 16.76
C LYS A 85 18.88 -17.36 15.89
N HIS A 86 18.71 -18.65 15.62
CA HIS A 86 19.57 -19.45 14.74
C HIS A 86 18.68 -20.13 13.71
N SER A 87 18.65 -19.57 12.51
CA SER A 87 17.90 -20.10 11.39
C SER A 87 18.73 -19.95 10.13
N ASP A 88 18.80 -21.01 9.34
CA ASP A 88 19.41 -20.98 7.99
C ASP A 88 18.48 -20.29 6.97
N THR A 89 17.30 -19.85 7.40
CA THR A 89 16.29 -19.16 6.59
C THR A 89 15.80 -17.90 7.28
N TYR A 90 15.68 -16.80 6.53
CA TYR A 90 15.04 -15.59 7.00
C TYR A 90 13.53 -15.71 6.80
N LEU A 91 12.78 -15.73 7.89
CA LEU A 91 11.32 -15.62 7.87
C LEU A 91 10.97 -14.19 8.27
N ALA A 92 10.35 -13.43 7.37
CA ALA A 92 9.96 -12.05 7.63
C ALA A 92 8.50 -11.84 7.22
N THR A 93 7.79 -11.04 8.02
CA THR A 93 6.57 -10.38 7.59
C THR A 93 7.03 -9.12 6.84
N THR A 94 7.09 -9.19 5.51
CA THR A 94 7.38 -8.03 4.64
C THR A 94 6.10 -7.35 4.20
#